data_AF-A0A2J0Z1J0-F1
#
_entry.id   AF-A0A2J0Z1J0-F1
#
_cell.length_a   1.000
_cell.length_b   1.000
_cell.length_c   1.000
_cell.angle_alpha   90.00
_cell.angle_beta   90.00
_cell.angle_gamma   90.00
#
_symmetry.space_group_name_H-M   'P 1'
#
loop_
_entity.id
_entity.type
_entity.pdbx_description
1 polymer ?
#
loop_
_entity_poly.entity_id
_entity_poly.type
_entity_poly.pdbx_seq_one_letter_code
_entity_poly.pdbx_strand_id
1 'polypeptide(L)'
;MNKSHESFSEHTVEGPSNRSFGYTVGGILLAIVLVRWLVTGSLSSISAGFAVVGAVLVLLALAFPNSLSVPNRLWMRLGLLMFKVVNPVVMLLIYGTAFVPIGLFLKWRGYDPLAASLDKSADTYWTTREQNEPDPATMRNQF
;
A
#
# COMPACT_ATOMS: atom_id res chain seq x y z
N MET A 1 -8.03 -14.15 -30.64
CA MET A 1 -8.00 -15.10 -29.50
C MET A 1 -6.52 -15.42 -29.23
N ASN A 2 -5.80 -14.52 -28.55
CA ASN A 2 -4.36 -14.72 -28.27
C ASN A 2 -4.21 -15.62 -27.04
N LYS A 3 -3.79 -16.86 -27.28
CA LYS A 3 -3.31 -17.78 -26.24
C LYS A 3 -1.83 -17.47 -26.00
N SER A 4 -1.53 -16.54 -25.10
CA SER A 4 -0.24 -16.56 -24.40
C SER A 4 -0.21 -17.76 -23.45
N HIS A 5 0.92 -18.47 -23.37
CA HIS A 5 1.07 -19.74 -22.64
C HIS A 5 0.99 -19.61 -21.11
N GLU A 6 0.90 -18.38 -20.59
CA GLU A 6 0.78 -18.11 -19.16
C GLU A 6 -0.60 -17.51 -18.89
N SER A 7 -1.49 -18.36 -18.37
CA SER A 7 -2.71 -17.93 -17.68
C SER A 7 -2.29 -17.43 -16.31
N PHE A 8 -1.97 -16.14 -16.19
CA PHE A 8 -1.89 -15.51 -14.87
C PHE A 8 -3.28 -15.62 -14.25
N SER A 9 -3.43 -16.53 -13.28
CA SER A 9 -4.63 -16.59 -12.45
C SER A 9 -4.69 -15.27 -11.69
N GLU A 10 -5.57 -14.39 -12.15
CA GLU A 10 -5.87 -13.14 -11.47
C GLU A 10 -6.42 -13.51 -10.09
N HIS A 11 -5.55 -13.44 -9.08
CA HIS A 11 -5.93 -13.70 -7.70
C HIS A 11 -6.95 -12.64 -7.30
N THR A 12 -8.24 -13.00 -7.35
CA THR A 12 -9.30 -12.16 -6.82
C THR A 12 -9.03 -11.97 -5.34
N VAL A 13 -8.74 -10.73 -4.94
CA VAL A 13 -8.52 -10.39 -3.52
C VAL A 13 -9.80 -10.72 -2.77
N GLU A 14 -9.81 -11.85 -2.06
CA GLU A 14 -10.92 -12.23 -1.20
C GLU A 14 -10.98 -11.25 -0.03
N GLY A 15 -12.09 -10.51 0.07
CA GLY A 15 -12.32 -9.61 1.18
C GLY A 15 -12.44 -10.38 2.52
N PRO A 16 -12.23 -9.70 3.65
CA PRO A 16 -12.40 -10.30 4.97
C PRO A 16 -13.82 -10.87 5.13
N SER A 17 -13.91 -12.04 5.75
CA SER A 17 -15.19 -12.66 6.12
C SER A 17 -16.04 -11.70 6.97
N ASN A 18 -17.36 -11.73 6.79
CA ASN A 18 -18.28 -10.87 7.55
C ASN A 18 -18.12 -11.04 9.08
N ARG A 19 -17.70 -12.23 9.52
CA ARG A 19 -17.38 -12.51 10.93
C ARG A 19 -16.14 -11.76 11.41
N SER A 20 -15.05 -11.79 10.63
CA SER A 20 -13.81 -11.11 11.01
C SER A 20 -13.97 -9.60 11.01
N PHE A 21 -14.78 -9.04 10.10
CA PHE A 21 -15.16 -7.62 10.16
C PHE A 21 -15.84 -7.26 11.48
N GLY A 22 -16.86 -8.01 11.90
CA GLY A 22 -17.58 -7.74 13.14
C GLY A 22 -16.71 -7.88 14.40
N TYR A 23 -15.84 -8.88 14.46
CA TYR A 23 -14.90 -9.03 15.58
C TYR A 23 -13.82 -7.95 15.61
N THR A 24 -13.26 -7.59 14.46
CA THR A 24 -12.18 -6.59 14.41
C THR A 24 -12.73 -5.19 14.73
N VAL A 25 -13.77 -4.74 14.03
CA VAL A 25 -14.35 -3.41 14.27
C VAL A 25 -15.02 -3.34 15.64
N GLY A 26 -15.85 -4.33 15.99
CA GLY A 26 -16.50 -4.36 17.28
C GLY A 26 -15.52 -4.49 18.44
N GLY A 27 -14.49 -5.33 18.28
CA GLY A 27 -13.42 -5.49 19.27
C GLY A 27 -12.58 -4.24 19.45
N ILE A 28 -12.21 -3.54 18.38
CA ILE A 28 -11.48 -2.27 18.45
C ILE A 28 -12.33 -1.21 19.18
N LEU A 29 -13.62 -1.09 18.87
CA LEU A 29 -14.51 -0.13 19.55
C LEU A 29 -14.60 -0.42 21.05
N LEU A 30 -14.78 -1.68 21.43
CA LEU A 30 -14.81 -2.09 22.84
C LEU A 30 -13.46 -1.85 23.53
N ALA A 31 -12.34 -2.14 22.86
CA ALA A 31 -11.00 -1.88 23.38
C ALA A 31 -10.76 -0.38 23.62
N ILE A 32 -11.18 0.49 22.69
CA ILE A 32 -11.09 1.95 22.86
C ILE A 32 -11.89 2.40 24.08
N VAL A 33 -13.12 1.91 24.23
CA VAL A 33 -13.96 2.24 25.39
C VAL A 33 -13.31 1.76 26.69
N LEU A 34 -12.79 0.53 26.70
CA LEU A 34 -12.12 -0.06 27.87
C LEU A 34 -10.89 0.75 28.27
N VAL A 35 -10.01 1.06 27.32
CA VAL A 35 -8.81 1.87 27.58
C VAL A 35 -9.20 3.25 28.09
N ARG A 36 -10.19 3.90 27.47
CA ARG A 36 -10.64 5.22 27.92
C ARG A 36 -11.24 5.16 29.33
N TRP A 37 -12.00 4.11 29.64
CA TRP A 37 -12.55 3.91 30.98
C TRP A 37 -11.43 3.70 32.02
N LEU A 38 -10.39 2.92 31.70
CA LEU A 38 -9.24 2.74 32.58
C LEU A 38 -8.45 4.04 32.84
N VAL A 39 -8.35 4.92 31.84
CA VAL A 39 -7.62 6.19 31.97
C VAL A 39 -8.44 7.28 32.66
N THR A 40 -9.74 7.39 32.37
CA THR A 40 -10.58 8.52 32.84
C THR A 40 -11.50 8.14 34.00
N GLY A 41 -11.69 6.85 34.30
CA GLY A 41 -12.59 6.34 35.34
C GLY A 41 -14.07 6.61 35.11
N SER A 42 -14.44 7.31 34.03
CA SER A 42 -15.81 7.75 33.74
C SER A 42 -16.26 7.29 32.36
N LEU A 43 -17.51 6.80 32.29
CA LEU A 43 -18.19 6.58 31.02
C LEU A 43 -18.88 7.87 30.59
N SER A 44 -18.28 8.55 29.62
CA SER A 44 -18.99 9.59 28.87
C SER A 44 -20.09 8.95 28.01
N SER A 45 -21.18 9.68 27.76
CA SER A 45 -22.28 9.23 26.89
C SER A 45 -21.80 8.79 25.50
N ILE A 46 -20.73 9.41 25.00
CA ILE A 46 -20.09 9.04 23.73
C ILE A 46 -19.43 7.66 23.82
N SER A 47 -18.72 7.36 24.91
CA SER A 47 -18.11 6.04 25.14
C SER A 47 -19.17 4.95 25.25
N ALA A 48 -20.29 5.24 25.93
CA ALA A 48 -21.40 4.30 26.06
C ALA A 48 -22.00 3.98 24.67
N GLY A 49 -22.16 4.99 23.81
CA GLY A 49 -22.57 4.78 22.41
C GLY A 49 -21.63 3.85 21.65
N PHE A 50 -20.32 4.06 21.72
CA PHE A 50 -19.33 3.17 21.09
C PHE A 50 -19.35 1.75 21.68
N ALA A 51 -19.58 1.62 22.98
CA ALA A 51 -19.68 0.32 23.64
C ALA A 51 -20.87 -0.48 23.11
N VAL A 52 -22.03 0.17 22.99
CA VAL A 52 -23.25 -0.45 22.47
C VAL A 52 -23.03 -0.87 21.01
N VAL A 53 -22.51 0.02 20.16
CA VAL A 53 -22.24 -0.29 18.74
C VAL A 53 -21.23 -1.44 18.62
N GLY A 54 -20.15 -1.43 19.42
CA GLY A 54 -19.16 -2.48 19.44
C GLY A 54 -19.74 -3.83 19.88
N ALA A 55 -20.51 -3.86 20.96
CA ALA A 55 -21.18 -5.06 21.46
C ALA A 55 -22.18 -5.62 20.45
N VAL A 56 -22.98 -4.77 19.82
CA VAL A 56 -23.94 -5.15 18.77
C VAL A 56 -23.20 -5.76 17.59
N LEU A 57 -22.11 -5.15 17.10
CA LEU A 57 -21.31 -5.71 16.00
C LEU A 57 -20.72 -7.09 16.33
N VAL A 58 -20.20 -7.29 17.54
CA VAL A 58 -19.67 -8.58 17.99
C VAL A 58 -20.78 -9.63 18.11
N LEU A 59 -21.93 -9.26 18.68
CA LEU A 59 -23.07 -10.16 18.84
C LEU A 59 -23.67 -10.58 17.49
N LEU A 60 -23.81 -9.64 16.55
CA LEU A 60 -24.26 -9.98 15.20
C LEU A 60 -23.22 -10.81 14.44
N ALA A 61 -21.91 -10.62 14.68
CA ALA A 61 -20.87 -11.47 14.10
C ALA A 61 -20.99 -12.94 14.56
N LEU A 62 -21.40 -13.15 15.82
CA LEU A 62 -21.65 -14.47 16.41
C LEU A 62 -22.95 -15.08 15.90
N ALA A 63 -24.07 -14.36 15.97
CA ALA A 63 -25.40 -14.91 15.73
C ALA A 63 -25.83 -14.89 14.26
N PHE A 64 -25.58 -13.79 13.54
CA PHE A 64 -26.09 -13.56 12.18
C PHE A 64 -25.07 -12.86 11.27
N PRO A 65 -23.97 -13.55 10.90
CA PRO A 65 -22.88 -12.95 10.12
C PRO A 65 -23.31 -12.50 8.71
N ASN A 66 -24.39 -13.07 8.16
CA ASN A 66 -24.90 -12.69 6.84
C ASN A 66 -25.49 -11.28 6.82
N SER A 67 -26.01 -10.79 7.97
CA SER A 67 -26.51 -9.41 8.09
C SER A 67 -25.40 -8.36 8.03
N LEU A 68 -24.15 -8.75 8.32
CA LEU A 68 -22.97 -7.88 8.26
C LEU A 68 -22.39 -7.75 6.84
N SER A 69 -22.96 -8.44 5.85
CA SER A 69 -22.48 -8.42 4.46
C SER A 69 -22.51 -7.02 3.83
N VAL A 70 -23.58 -6.26 4.04
CA VAL A 70 -23.72 -4.90 3.50
C VAL A 70 -22.74 -3.92 4.18
N PRO A 71 -22.69 -3.82 5.53
CA PRO A 71 -21.69 -3.01 6.22
C PRO A 71 -20.25 -3.36 5.87
N ASN A 72 -19.90 -4.66 5.82
CA ASN A 72 -18.56 -5.11 5.47
C ASN A 72 -18.16 -4.67 4.05
N ARG A 73 -19.08 -4.76 3.08
CA ARG A 73 -18.82 -4.33 1.71
C ARG A 73 -18.63 -2.81 1.59
N LEU A 74 -19.41 -2.03 2.35
CA LEU A 74 -19.23 -0.57 2.41
C LEU A 74 -17.89 -0.21 3.06
N TRP A 75 -17.54 -0.87 4.16
CA TRP A 75 -16.26 -0.70 4.83
C TRP A 75 -15.07 -1.01 3.90
N MET A 76 -15.17 -2.10 3.14
CA MET A 76 -14.17 -2.46 2.14
C MET A 76 -14.01 -1.39 1.06
N ARG A 77 -15.12 -0.85 0.53
CA ARG A 77 -15.08 0.24 -0.45
C ARG A 77 -14.43 1.49 0.13
N LEU A 78 -14.71 1.82 1.39
CA LEU A 78 -14.06 2.92 2.08
C LEU A 78 -12.55 2.67 2.21
N GLY A 79 -12.15 1.45 2.58
CA GLY A 79 -10.74 1.05 2.63
C GLY A 79 -10.04 1.20 1.29
N LEU A 80 -10.67 0.80 0.19
CA LEU A 80 -10.14 0.97 -1.16
C LEU A 80 -10.02 2.45 -1.57
N LEU A 81 -11.00 3.28 -1.19
CA LEU A 81 -10.95 4.72 -1.43
C LEU A 81 -9.81 5.38 -0.64
N MET A 82 -9.65 5.00 0.64
CA MET A 82 -8.53 5.43 1.46
C MET A 82 -7.20 5.00 0.83
N PHE A 83 -7.09 3.75 0.37
CA PHE A 83 -5.90 3.25 -0.30
C PHE A 83 -5.55 4.06 -1.54
N LYS A 84 -6.55 4.47 -2.34
CA LYS A 84 -6.34 5.33 -3.51
C LYS A 84 -5.70 6.68 -3.16
N VAL A 85 -5.91 7.19 -1.94
CA VAL A 85 -5.32 8.44 -1.48
C VAL A 85 -3.99 8.20 -0.77
N VAL A 86 -3.93 7.20 0.12
CA VAL A 86 -2.74 6.87 0.91
C VAL A 86 -1.60 6.40 0.01
N ASN A 87 -1.87 5.60 -1.02
CA ASN A 87 -0.84 5.06 -1.89
C ASN A 87 -0.03 6.18 -2.61
N PRO A 88 -0.66 7.16 -3.30
CA PRO A 88 0.07 8.32 -3.82
C PRO A 88 0.79 9.14 -2.75
N VAL A 89 0.22 9.31 -1.56
CA VAL A 89 0.85 10.06 -0.47
C VAL A 89 2.13 9.37 0.01
N VAL A 90 2.07 8.06 0.23
CA VAL A 90 3.25 7.25 0.61
C VAL A 90 4.29 7.29 -0.50
N MET A 91 3.88 7.15 -1.76
CA MET A 91 4.79 7.23 -2.90
C MET A 91 5.47 8.61 -2.99
N LEU A 92 4.72 9.69 -2.74
CA LEU A 92 5.24 11.05 -2.70
C LEU A 92 6.22 11.25 -1.55
N LEU A 93 5.94 10.68 -0.37
CA LEU A 93 6.87 10.71 0.76
C LEU A 93 8.17 9.97 0.44
N ILE A 94 8.09 8.76 -0.13
CA ILE A 94 9.27 7.99 -0.53
C ILE A 94 10.08 8.79 -1.57
N TYR A 95 9.41 9.33 -2.59
CA TYR A 95 10.07 10.17 -3.60
C TYR A 95 10.75 11.39 -2.96
N GLY A 96 10.03 12.13 -2.12
CA GLY A 96 10.52 13.36 -1.49
C GLY A 96 11.63 13.14 -0.46
N THR A 97 11.64 12.01 0.24
CA THR A 97 12.58 11.75 1.35
C THR A 97 13.75 10.84 0.96
N ALA A 98 13.61 9.98 -0.05
CA ALA A 98 14.69 9.13 -0.53
C ALA A 98 15.25 9.68 -1.84
N PHE A 99 14.44 9.74 -2.90
CA PHE A 99 14.94 10.03 -4.25
C PHE A 99 15.38 11.48 -4.45
N VAL A 100 14.58 12.45 -3.98
CA VAL A 100 14.90 13.88 -4.10
C VAL A 100 16.22 14.26 -3.41
N PRO A 101 16.48 13.89 -2.13
CA PRO A 101 17.76 14.23 -1.51
C PRO A 101 18.94 13.51 -2.14
N ILE A 102 18.78 12.26 -2.59
CA ILE A 102 19.84 11.56 -3.35
C ILE A 102 20.14 12.32 -4.65
N GLY A 103 19.13 12.71 -5.41
CA GLY A 103 19.32 13.49 -6.65
C GLY A 103 19.97 14.85 -6.41
N LEU A 104 19.54 15.57 -5.36
CA LEU A 104 20.17 16.83 -4.94
C LEU A 104 21.62 16.63 -4.53
N PHE A 105 21.93 15.55 -3.80
CA PHE A 105 23.29 15.22 -3.38
C PHE A 105 24.19 14.92 -4.59
N LEU A 106 23.73 14.11 -5.54
CA LEU A 106 24.45 13.82 -6.79
C LEU A 106 24.70 15.10 -7.60
N LYS A 107 23.66 15.94 -7.73
CA LYS A 107 23.76 17.24 -8.42
C LYS A 107 24.77 18.17 -7.74
N TRP A 108 24.78 18.23 -6.40
CA TRP A 108 25.76 19.03 -5.67
C TRP A 108 27.18 18.50 -5.83
N ARG A 109 27.35 17.17 -5.95
CA ARG A 109 28.64 16.54 -6.25
C ARG A 109 29.09 16.75 -7.70
N GLY A 110 28.22 17.24 -8.57
CA GLY A 110 28.47 17.38 -10.02
C GLY A 110 28.45 16.05 -10.76
N TYR A 111 27.90 14.99 -10.15
CA TYR A 111 27.81 13.67 -10.75
C TYR A 111 26.48 13.57 -11.52
N ASP A 112 26.57 13.56 -12.85
CA ASP A 112 25.42 13.35 -13.74
C ASP A 112 25.53 11.98 -14.43
N PRO A 113 24.97 10.91 -13.84
CA PRO A 113 25.06 9.56 -14.41
C PRO A 113 24.22 9.39 -15.68
N LEU A 114 23.24 10.27 -15.93
CA LEU A 114 22.39 10.19 -17.12
C LEU A 114 22.89 11.07 -18.27
N ALA A 115 23.93 11.89 -18.05
CA ALA A 115 24.36 12.93 -18.99
C ALA A 115 23.16 13.72 -19.54
N ALA A 116 22.26 14.14 -18.65
CA ALA A 116 20.93 14.62 -19.00
C ALA A 116 20.94 15.99 -19.71
N SER A 117 22.09 16.69 -19.72
CA SER A 117 22.28 17.93 -20.47
C SER A 117 22.33 17.67 -21.97
N LEU A 118 21.48 18.38 -22.71
CA LEU A 118 21.42 18.30 -24.18
C LEU A 118 22.53 19.18 -24.79
N ASP A 119 23.58 18.55 -25.30
CA ASP A 119 24.66 19.19 -26.07
C ASP A 119 24.29 19.30 -27.57
N LYS A 120 24.01 20.52 -28.03
CA LYS A 120 23.65 20.78 -29.44
C LYS A 120 24.85 20.71 -30.40
N SER A 121 26.07 20.64 -29.87
CA SER A 121 27.31 20.56 -30.64
C SER A 121 27.88 19.15 -30.73
N ALA A 122 27.28 18.18 -30.02
CA ALA A 122 27.70 16.79 -30.07
C ALA A 122 27.31 16.14 -31.40
N ASP A 123 28.28 15.56 -32.11
CA ASP A 123 28.04 14.77 -33.34
C ASP A 123 27.18 13.52 -33.06
N THR A 124 27.26 12.96 -31.85
CA THR A 124 26.50 11.78 -31.44
C THR A 124 26.50 11.63 -29.91
N TYR A 125 25.36 11.25 -29.32
CA TYR A 125 25.20 10.97 -27.88
C TYR A 125 25.54 9.53 -27.49
N TRP A 126 25.93 8.71 -28.47
CA TRP A 126 26.27 7.31 -28.24
C TRP A 126 27.56 7.20 -27.43
N THR A 127 27.47 6.63 -26.23
CA THR A 127 28.65 6.27 -25.44
C THR A 127 29.26 5.00 -26.01
N THR A 128 30.46 5.10 -26.58
CA THR A 128 31.20 3.94 -27.06
C THR A 128 31.58 3.05 -25.89
N ARG A 129 31.32 1.75 -26.02
CA ARG A 129 31.68 0.73 -25.03
C ARG A 129 33.19 0.56 -24.97
N GLU A 130 33.74 0.40 -23.77
CA GLU A 130 35.16 0.14 -23.61
C GLU A 130 35.54 -1.24 -24.15
N GLN A 131 36.75 -1.34 -24.72
CA GLN A 131 37.24 -2.53 -25.40
C GLN A 131 37.44 -3.76 -24.48
N ASN A 132 37.37 -3.57 -23.16
CA ASN A 132 37.53 -4.61 -22.13
C ASN A 132 36.20 -5.17 -21.60
N GLU A 133 35.05 -4.83 -22.18
CA GLU A 133 33.81 -5.51 -21.83
C GLU A 133 33.85 -7.00 -22.25
N PRO A 134 33.38 -7.93 -21.39
CA PRO A 134 33.35 -9.35 -21.73
C PRO A 134 32.55 -9.56 -23.01
N ASP A 135 33.11 -10.35 -23.93
CA ASP A 135 32.46 -10.67 -25.20
C ASP A 135 31.02 -11.16 -24.93
N PRO A 136 29.98 -10.59 -25.58
CA PRO A 136 28.61 -11.10 -25.50
C PRO A 136 28.49 -12.61 -25.72
N ALA A 137 29.42 -13.22 -26.47
CA ALA A 137 29.50 -14.66 -26.67
C ALA A 137 29.77 -15.47 -25.38
N THR A 138 30.26 -14.83 -24.32
CA THR A 138 30.53 -15.47 -23.02
C THR A 138 29.25 -15.83 -22.26
N MET A 139 28.09 -15.23 -22.61
CA MET A 139 26.79 -15.48 -21.96
C MET A 139 25.99 -16.63 -22.60
N ARG A 140 26.65 -17.54 -23.33
CA ARG A 140 26.00 -18.60 -24.10
C ARG A 140 25.24 -19.63 -23.24
N ASN A 141 25.60 -19.80 -21.96
CA ASN A 141 25.00 -20.75 -21.02
C ASN A 141 24.62 -20.08 -19.69
N GLN A 142 23.67 -19.15 -19.73
CA GLN A 142 23.22 -18.39 -18.55
C GLN A 142 21.99 -18.99 -17.83
N PHE A 143 21.56 -20.19 -18.23
CA PHE A 143 20.43 -20.94 -17.67
C PHE A 143 20.82 -22.39 -17.43
#